data_AF-A0A177G6I4-F1
#
_entry.id   AF-A0A177G6I4-F1
#
_cell.length_a   1.000
_cell.length_b   1.000
_cell.length_c   1.000
_cell.angle_alpha   90.00
_cell.angle_beta   90.00
_cell.angle_gamma   90.00
#
_symmetry.space_group_name_H-M   'P 1'
#
loop_
_entity.id
_entity.type
_entity.pdbx_description
1 polymer ?
#
loop_
_entity_poly.entity_id
_entity_poly.type
_entity_poly.pdbx_seq_one_letter_code
_entity_poly.pdbx_strand_id
1 'polypeptide(L)'
;MQDKFTDYGLVGVLYLKKSEIVQYVMSCRVLGMEVEEFVVAEAVAHVRKAHGNVRVTASVHELPDNTPCRDVYLRAGFREDWVSEGIHYYILDEGKSPKGTSHIKAV
;
A
#
# COMPACT_ATOMS: atom_id res chain seq x y z
N MET A 1 -8.81 33.84 -2.24
CA MET A 1 -8.93 32.48 -2.77
C MET A 1 -8.28 31.57 -1.74
N GLN A 2 -9.08 30.82 -0.99
CA GLN A 2 -8.60 29.98 0.11
C GLN A 2 -8.53 28.55 -0.43
N ASP A 3 -7.33 28.04 -0.57
CA ASP A 3 -7.02 26.68 -1.00
C ASP A 3 -7.72 25.67 -0.06
N LYS A 4 -8.65 24.85 -0.57
CA LYS A 4 -9.30 23.77 0.20
C LYS A 4 -8.57 22.43 0.02
N PHE A 5 -7.25 22.45 0.01
CA PHE A 5 -6.44 21.25 -0.28
C PHE A 5 -6.19 20.36 0.94
N THR A 6 -6.79 20.65 2.10
CA THR A 6 -6.52 19.89 3.33
C THR A 6 -7.77 19.28 3.97
N ASP A 7 -8.96 19.52 3.43
CA ASP A 7 -10.23 19.03 3.99
C ASP A 7 -10.78 17.84 3.17
N TYR A 8 -9.95 16.83 2.96
CA TYR A 8 -10.34 15.66 2.15
C TYR A 8 -10.97 14.52 2.97
N GLY A 9 -11.01 14.63 4.30
CA GLY A 9 -11.54 13.58 5.17
C GLY A 9 -10.81 12.24 4.99
N LEU A 10 -11.55 11.13 5.12
CA LEU A 10 -11.01 9.79 4.85
C LEU A 10 -10.81 9.59 3.34
N VAL A 11 -9.56 9.53 2.90
CA VAL A 11 -9.18 9.43 1.47
C VAL A 11 -8.77 8.03 1.02
N GLY A 12 -8.60 7.09 1.96
CA GLY A 12 -8.27 5.71 1.67
C GLY A 12 -8.43 4.80 2.87
N VAL A 13 -8.60 3.51 2.60
CA VAL A 13 -8.74 2.46 3.60
C VAL A 13 -7.89 1.27 3.16
N LEU A 14 -7.11 0.74 4.10
CA LEU A 14 -6.33 -0.48 3.92
C LEU A 14 -6.78 -1.50 4.97
N TYR A 15 -7.17 -2.69 4.50
CA TYR A 15 -7.59 -3.80 5.35
C TYR A 15 -6.47 -4.84 5.48
N LEU A 16 -6.10 -5.11 6.73
CA LEU A 16 -5.07 -6.09 7.11
C LEU A 16 -5.70 -7.31 7.76
N LYS A 17 -5.21 -8.49 7.37
CA LYS A 17 -5.49 -9.75 8.04
C LYS A 17 -4.17 -10.44 8.41
N LYS A 18 -3.79 -10.37 9.69
CA LYS A 18 -2.46 -10.81 10.17
C LYS A 18 -1.35 -10.09 9.40
N SER A 19 -0.66 -10.78 8.49
CA SER A 19 0.42 -10.22 7.67
C SER A 19 0.06 -10.13 6.18
N GLU A 20 -1.23 -10.10 5.87
CA GLU A 20 -1.75 -9.95 4.51
C GLU A 20 -2.47 -8.60 4.37
N ILE A 21 -2.08 -7.83 3.35
CA ILE A 21 -2.84 -6.69 2.86
C ILE A 21 -3.92 -7.23 1.92
N VAL A 22 -5.14 -7.33 2.43
CA VAL A 22 -6.25 -7.99 1.74
C VAL A 22 -6.95 -7.04 0.77
N GLN A 23 -7.09 -5.77 1.16
CA GLN A 23 -7.74 -4.77 0.33
C GLN A 23 -7.12 -3.41 0.59
N TYR A 24 -6.92 -2.66 -0.50
CA TYR A 24 -6.46 -1.30 -0.45
C TYR A 24 -7.25 -0.45 -1.45
N VAL A 25 -8.03 0.50 -0.94
CA VAL A 25 -8.88 1.38 -1.76
C VAL A 25 -8.58 2.82 -1.40
N MET A 26 -8.47 3.67 -2.42
CA MET A 26 -8.21 5.10 -2.27
C MET A 26 -9.07 5.92 -3.21
N SER A 27 -9.29 7.17 -2.84
CA SER A 27 -9.88 8.18 -3.71
C SER A 27 -8.90 8.53 -4.85
N CYS A 28 -9.38 8.58 -6.09
CA CYS A 28 -8.56 8.99 -7.25
C CYS A 28 -7.92 10.39 -7.09
N ARG A 29 -8.48 11.24 -6.21
CA ARG A 29 -7.94 12.57 -5.88
C ARG A 29 -6.60 12.54 -5.16
N VAL A 30 -6.22 11.41 -4.56
CA VAL A 30 -4.94 11.26 -3.83
C VAL A 30 -3.93 10.35 -4.52
N LEU A 31 -4.27 9.84 -5.70
CA LEU A 31 -3.36 9.06 -6.53
C LEU A 31 -2.20 9.93 -7.03
N GLY A 32 -0.99 9.39 -6.98
CA GLY A 32 0.23 10.06 -7.42
C GLY A 32 0.79 11.08 -6.43
N MET A 33 0.24 11.17 -5.22
CA MET A 33 0.75 12.04 -4.15
C MET A 33 1.63 11.30 -3.14
N GLU A 34 2.17 10.14 -3.52
CA GLU A 34 3.00 9.25 -2.68
C GLU A 34 2.27 8.71 -1.43
N VAL A 35 0.95 8.89 -1.37
CA VAL A 35 0.10 8.39 -0.30
C VAL A 35 0.07 6.87 -0.35
N GLU A 36 0.20 6.31 -1.55
CA GLU A 36 0.16 4.88 -1.81
C GLU A 36 1.29 4.13 -1.12
N GLU A 37 2.53 4.58 -1.34
CA GLU A 37 3.73 4.00 -0.74
C GLU A 37 3.76 4.25 0.76
N PHE A 38 3.30 5.42 1.21
CA PHE A 38 3.25 5.78 2.63
C PHE A 38 2.32 4.84 3.42
N VAL A 39 1.09 4.64 2.97
CA VAL A 39 0.11 3.78 3.66
C VAL A 39 0.58 2.32 3.65
N VAL A 40 1.19 1.84 2.56
CA VAL A 40 1.79 0.49 2.52
C VAL A 40 2.95 0.36 3.51
N ALA A 41 3.80 1.38 3.63
CA ALA A 41 4.90 1.39 4.60
C ALA A 41 4.40 1.34 6.06
N GLU A 42 3.39 2.15 6.38
CA GLU A 42 2.74 2.15 7.70
C GLU A 42 2.06 0.82 7.99
N ALA A 43 1.40 0.21 7.00
CA ALA A 43 0.78 -1.10 7.15
C ALA A 43 1.82 -2.19 7.50
N VAL A 44 2.95 -2.22 6.81
CA VAL A 44 4.05 -3.15 7.09
C VAL A 44 4.63 -2.91 8.49
N ALA A 45 4.86 -1.65 8.86
CA ALA A 45 5.35 -1.28 10.18
C ALA A 45 4.38 -1.74 11.28
N HIS A 46 3.08 -1.55 11.07
CA HIS A 46 2.03 -1.98 11.98
C HIS A 46 2.00 -3.50 12.14
N VAL A 47 1.99 -4.25 11.04
CA VAL A 47 2.04 -5.73 11.04
C VAL A 47 3.26 -6.23 11.80
N ARG A 48 4.44 -5.66 11.53
CA ARG A 48 5.69 -6.13 12.15
C ARG A 48 5.80 -5.75 13.63
N LYS A 49 5.22 -4.63 14.02
CA LYS A 49 5.10 -4.26 15.43
C LYS A 49 4.18 -5.22 16.19
N ALA A 50 3.09 -5.67 15.57
CA ALA A 50 2.11 -6.57 16.19
C ALA A 50 2.53 -8.04 16.19
N HIS A 51 3.24 -8.49 15.15
CA HIS A 51 3.50 -9.91 14.91
C HIS A 51 4.99 -10.28 14.84
N GLY A 52 5.89 -9.33 15.04
CA GLY A 52 7.34 -9.52 14.89
C GLY A 52 7.80 -9.37 13.44
N ASN A 53 9.06 -9.69 13.16
CA ASN A 53 9.65 -9.54 11.83
C ASN A 53 9.14 -10.62 10.85
N VAL A 54 7.86 -10.57 10.50
CA VAL A 54 7.17 -11.50 9.60
C VAL A 54 7.17 -11.00 8.17
N ARG A 55 7.04 -11.95 7.23
CA ARG A 55 6.75 -11.65 5.82
C ARG A 55 5.38 -11.00 5.66
N VAL A 56 5.28 -10.04 4.76
CA VAL A 56 4.02 -9.38 4.41
C VAL A 56 3.63 -9.76 2.98
N THR A 57 2.36 -10.08 2.78
CA THR A 57 1.81 -10.46 1.47
C THR A 57 0.73 -9.49 1.03
N ALA A 58 0.55 -9.34 -0.28
CA ALA A 58 -0.48 -8.49 -0.87
C ALA A 58 -0.90 -9.02 -2.25
N SER A 59 -2.03 -8.55 -2.75
CA SER A 59 -2.48 -8.88 -4.12
C SER A 59 -3.07 -7.67 -4.85
N VAL A 60 -2.95 -7.67 -6.18
CA VAL A 60 -3.59 -6.68 -7.06
C VAL A 60 -4.38 -7.42 -8.13
N HIS A 61 -5.64 -7.03 -8.32
CA HIS A 61 -6.47 -7.54 -9.40
C HIS A 61 -6.24 -6.67 -10.64
N GLU A 62 -5.92 -7.29 -11.78
CA GLU A 62 -5.72 -6.59 -13.05
C GLU A 62 -7.08 -6.18 -13.64
N LEU A 63 -7.56 -5.03 -13.17
CA LEU A 63 -8.80 -4.39 -13.63
C LEU A 63 -8.45 -3.02 -14.24
N PRO A 64 -9.22 -2.53 -15.23
CA PRO A 64 -8.97 -1.22 -15.84
C PRO A 64 -8.84 -0.07 -14.84
N ASP A 65 -9.65 -0.10 -13.78
CA ASP A 65 -9.67 0.92 -12.72
C ASP A 65 -8.43 0.86 -11.81
N ASN A 66 -7.72 -0.26 -11.79
CA ASN A 66 -6.52 -0.46 -10.96
C ASN A 66 -5.21 -0.08 -11.66
N THR A 67 -5.28 0.47 -12.88
CA THR A 67 -4.09 0.87 -13.66
C THR A 67 -3.09 1.71 -12.85
N PRO A 68 -3.50 2.72 -12.05
CA PRO A 68 -2.55 3.50 -11.24
C PRO A 68 -1.90 2.71 -10.09
N CYS A 69 -2.61 1.70 -9.59
CA CYS A 69 -2.22 0.89 -8.45
C CYS A 69 -1.42 -0.36 -8.86
N ARG A 70 -1.29 -0.67 -10.15
CA ARG A 70 -0.66 -1.89 -10.66
C ARG A 70 0.74 -2.11 -10.10
N ASP A 71 1.53 -1.04 -10.04
CA ASP A 71 2.92 -1.11 -9.59
C ASP A 71 3.12 -0.65 -8.14
N VAL A 72 2.05 -0.41 -7.37
CA VAL A 72 2.15 0.18 -6.03
C VAL A 72 3.06 -0.64 -5.10
N TYR A 73 2.90 -1.97 -5.10
CA TYR A 73 3.68 -2.85 -4.24
C TYR A 73 5.13 -2.96 -4.71
N LEU A 74 5.37 -2.97 -6.02
CA LEU A 74 6.71 -2.95 -6.59
C LEU A 74 7.46 -1.67 -6.18
N ARG A 75 6.80 -0.51 -6.28
CA ARG A 75 7.37 0.78 -5.84
C ARG A 75 7.61 0.81 -4.33
N ALA A 76 6.71 0.23 -3.54
CA ALA A 76 6.87 0.07 -2.10
C ALA A 76 7.95 -0.98 -1.71
N GLY A 77 8.60 -1.65 -2.66
CA GLY A 77 9.72 -2.57 -2.41
C GLY A 77 9.34 -4.04 -2.23
N PHE A 78 8.09 -4.40 -2.51
CA PHE A 78 7.69 -5.81 -2.63
C PHE A 78 8.24 -6.37 -3.94
N ARG A 79 8.36 -7.70 -3.99
CA ARG A 79 8.59 -8.45 -5.23
C ARG A 79 7.31 -9.16 -5.63
N GLU A 80 7.06 -9.26 -6.93
CA GLU A 80 6.05 -10.18 -7.45
C GLU A 80 6.49 -11.61 -7.20
N ASP A 81 5.58 -12.47 -6.74
CA ASP A 81 5.87 -13.88 -6.46
C ASP A 81 5.20 -14.79 -7.49
N TRP A 82 3.91 -14.62 -7.75
CA TRP A 82 3.20 -15.34 -8.81
C TRP A 82 1.96 -14.57 -9.31
N VAL A 83 1.40 -15.03 -10.44
CA VAL A 83 0.18 -14.50 -11.05
C VAL A 83 -0.81 -15.65 -11.27
N SER A 84 -2.08 -15.43 -10.94
CA SER A 84 -3.16 -16.41 -11.16
C SER A 84 -4.45 -15.68 -11.52
N GLU A 85 -5.09 -16.07 -12.64
CA GLU A 85 -6.39 -15.53 -13.06
C GLU A 85 -6.47 -13.98 -13.10
N GLY A 86 -5.38 -13.32 -13.51
CA GLY A 86 -5.30 -11.85 -13.54
C GLY A 86 -5.09 -11.21 -12.16
N ILE A 87 -4.79 -12.00 -11.13
CA ILE A 87 -4.41 -11.53 -9.80
C ILE A 87 -2.89 -11.68 -9.64
N HIS A 88 -2.22 -10.57 -9.39
CA HIS A 88 -0.79 -10.51 -9.11
C HIS A 88 -0.55 -10.57 -7.60
N TYR A 89 0.32 -11.47 -7.15
CA TYR A 89 0.65 -11.67 -5.75
C TYR A 89 2.05 -11.14 -5.45
N TYR A 90 2.16 -10.39 -4.36
CA TYR A 90 3.39 -9.70 -3.96
C TYR A 90 3.81 -10.10 -2.55
N ILE A 91 5.13 -10.17 -2.34
CA ILE A 91 5.74 -10.49 -1.05
C ILE A 91 6.79 -9.45 -0.68
N LEU A 92 6.76 -9.04 0.59
CA LEU A 92 7.86 -8.35 1.25
C LEU A 92 8.46 -9.28 2.31
N ASP A 93 9.67 -9.75 2.03
CA ASP A 93 10.37 -10.70 2.90
C ASP A 93 10.73 -10.10 4.27
N GLU A 94 10.98 -10.99 5.22
CA GLU A 94 11.38 -10.67 6.59
C GLU A 94 12.66 -9.80 6.58
N GLY A 95 12.71 -8.76 7.41
CA GLY A 95 13.86 -7.85 7.52
C GLY A 95 14.01 -6.85 6.37
N LYS A 96 13.21 -6.94 5.29
CA LYS A 96 13.19 -5.94 4.22
C LYS A 96 12.27 -4.79 4.58
N SER A 97 12.76 -3.55 4.59
CA SER A 97 11.90 -2.39 4.79
C SER A 97 11.20 -1.98 3.50
N PRO A 98 9.92 -1.60 3.55
CA PRO A 98 9.26 -1.01 2.40
C PRO A 98 9.92 0.33 2.07
N LYS A 99 9.90 0.69 0.80
CA LYS A 99 10.34 2.01 0.33
C LYS A 99 9.23 3.01 0.65
N GLY A 100 9.37 3.71 1.76
CA GLY A 100 8.49 4.82 2.16
C GLY A 100 9.07 6.18 1.75
N THR A 101 8.23 7.20 1.72
CA THR A 101 8.62 8.58 1.42
C THR A 101 8.89 9.37 2.70
N SER A 102 9.92 10.23 2.66
CA SER A 102 10.43 10.92 3.85
C SER A 102 9.62 12.16 4.27
N HIS A 103 8.67 12.60 3.43
CA HIS A 103 7.99 13.90 3.59
C HIS A 103 6.54 13.80 4.11
N ILE A 104 5.96 12.60 4.17
CA ILE A 104 4.61 12.36 4.71
C ILE A 104 4.75 11.80 6.13
N LYS A 105 3.98 12.34 7.08
CA LYS A 105 3.98 11.89 8.49
C LYS A 105 2.59 11.40 8.87
N ALA A 106 2.53 10.29 9.59
CA ALA A 106 1.32 9.88 10.30
C ALA A 106 1.00 10.96 11.35
N VAL A 107 -0.25 11.39 11.40
CA VAL A 107 -0.77 12.38 12.37
C VAL A 107 -1.23 11.65 13.63
#